data_AF-A0A059C4P8-F1
#
_entry.id   AF-A0A059C4P8-F1
#
_cell.length_a   1.000
_cell.length_b   1.000
_cell.length_c   1.000
_cell.angle_alpha   90.00
_cell.angle_beta   90.00
_cell.angle_gamma   90.00
#
_symmetry.space_group_name_H-M   'P 1'
#
loop_
_entity.id
_entity.type
_entity.pdbx_description
1 polymer ?
#
loop_
_entity_poly.entity_id
_entity_poly.type
_entity_poly.pdbx_seq_one_letter_code
_entity_poly.pdbx_strand_id
1 'polypeptide(L)'
;MAELLNVCWLDVHGRFYVSKLSLGTIYEVAFVILMRPSGDGWQIPVNIRLTLPDGTKQEHKENLMEKPRGDWIEIKAGELSTSKHKEGEMEVSMFEHGGHWKRGLVVKGVLIRPKNRIVKHWVEKESMKNCFMIYARGVSITWAEKNSYWQCDDASVEMAELLKVCWLDVHGRFDLSKMSLGTTYEVAFVILMRSSGDGWQIPVNIQLTLPDGTKQEHKENLMEKPRGIEIKAGELSTSKHKEGEMKVSMFEHGGHWKRGLVVKGVLIRPKNRTVVSPLHFIFFLPFIPVIDIYM
;
A
#
# COMPACT_ATOMS: atom_id res chain seq x y z
N MET A 1 2.31 20.59 16.18
CA MET A 1 2.61 21.62 15.16
C MET A 1 3.43 22.68 15.84
N ALA A 2 4.55 23.06 15.23
CA ALA A 2 5.47 24.03 15.77
C ALA A 2 5.86 25.02 14.68
N GLU A 3 5.99 26.29 15.07
CA GLU A 3 6.29 27.39 14.16
C GLU A 3 7.62 28.02 14.54
N LEU A 4 8.43 28.26 13.51
CA LEU A 4 9.69 28.96 13.62
C LEU A 4 9.45 30.46 13.37
N LEU A 5 9.49 31.22 14.45
CA LEU A 5 9.18 32.66 14.45
C LEU A 5 10.35 33.51 13.93
N ASN A 6 11.56 33.30 14.45
CA ASN A 6 12.78 33.95 13.97
C ASN A 6 14.02 33.29 14.58
N VAL A 7 14.87 32.66 13.77
CA VAL A 7 16.09 31.97 14.23
C VAL A 7 17.24 32.17 13.25
N CYS A 8 18.48 31.98 13.70
CA CYS A 8 19.67 32.03 12.83
C CYS A 8 20.16 30.64 12.40
N TRP A 9 19.64 29.56 12.98
CA TRP A 9 19.88 28.16 12.61
C TRP A 9 18.60 27.34 12.81
N LEU A 10 18.45 26.27 12.04
CA LEU A 10 17.34 25.33 12.11
C LEU A 10 17.89 23.95 12.44
N ASP A 11 17.27 23.27 13.41
CA ASP A 11 17.50 21.85 13.62
C ASP A 11 16.21 21.19 14.11
N VAL A 12 15.66 20.26 13.32
CA VAL A 12 14.41 19.57 13.62
C VAL A 12 14.65 18.10 13.51
N HIS A 13 14.33 17.35 14.56
CA HIS A 13 14.52 15.90 14.59
C HIS A 13 13.26 15.18 15.05
N GLY A 14 13.08 13.97 14.53
CA GLY A 14 12.07 13.02 15.00
C GLY A 14 12.66 11.62 15.00
N ARG A 15 12.29 10.82 16.00
CA ARG A 15 12.70 9.42 16.09
C ARG A 15 11.50 8.49 16.09
N PHE A 16 11.68 7.30 15.55
CA PHE A 16 10.60 6.33 15.42
C PHE A 16 11.12 4.89 15.47
N TYR A 17 10.50 4.07 16.32
CA TYR A 17 10.79 2.64 16.38
C TYR A 17 10.19 1.89 15.20
N VAL A 18 11.05 1.25 14.40
CA VAL A 18 10.65 0.51 13.19
C VAL A 18 9.77 -0.69 13.52
N SER A 19 9.86 -1.23 14.73
CA SER A 19 9.01 -2.31 15.23
C SER A 19 7.51 -1.97 15.26
N LYS A 20 7.15 -0.67 15.21
CA LYS A 20 5.75 -0.22 15.11
C LYS A 20 5.19 -0.29 13.68
N LEU A 21 6.02 -0.58 12.68
CA LEU A 21 5.63 -0.69 11.27
C LEU A 21 5.35 -2.14 10.88
N SER A 22 4.49 -2.35 9.89
CA SER A 22 4.27 -3.68 9.31
C SER A 22 5.53 -4.20 8.62
N LEU A 23 5.88 -5.46 8.91
CA LEU A 23 7.05 -6.16 8.35
C LEU A 23 6.95 -6.38 6.83
N GLY A 24 8.10 -6.47 6.17
CA GLY A 24 8.19 -6.75 4.73
C GLY A 24 7.60 -5.66 3.82
N THR A 25 7.49 -4.42 4.31
CA THR A 25 6.89 -3.28 3.61
C THR A 25 7.92 -2.16 3.48
N ILE A 26 7.94 -1.48 2.33
CA ILE A 26 8.72 -0.26 2.14
C ILE A 26 7.86 0.92 2.57
N TYR A 27 8.41 1.84 3.35
CA TYR A 27 7.76 3.06 3.78
C TYR A 27 8.47 4.26 3.17
N GLU A 28 7.68 5.25 2.76
CA GLU A 28 8.16 6.59 2.47
C GLU A 28 8.02 7.45 3.72
N VAL A 29 9.07 8.22 4.02
CA VAL A 29 9.14 9.14 5.15
C VAL A 29 9.29 10.57 4.62
N ALA A 30 8.45 11.50 5.09
CA ALA A 30 8.43 12.89 4.64
C ALA A 30 8.10 13.86 5.78
N PHE A 31 8.64 15.08 5.72
CA PHE A 31 8.16 16.18 6.57
C PHE A 31 6.91 16.80 5.97
N VAL A 32 5.95 17.17 6.81
CA VAL A 32 4.78 17.96 6.42
C VAL A 32 4.99 19.38 6.93
N ILE A 33 5.22 20.31 6.00
CA ILE A 33 5.58 21.69 6.30
C ILE A 33 4.67 22.68 5.59
N LEU A 34 4.61 23.89 6.11
CA LEU A 34 3.94 25.04 5.50
C LEU A 34 4.92 26.20 5.52
N MET A 35 5.14 26.80 4.34
CA MET A 35 5.87 28.06 4.23
C MET A 35 4.86 29.20 4.25
N ARG A 36 4.91 30.06 5.28
CA ARG A 36 4.05 31.24 5.33
C ARG A 36 4.36 32.18 4.15
N PRO A 37 3.35 32.93 3.67
CA PRO A 37 3.56 33.96 2.65
C PRO A 37 4.65 34.98 3.01
N SER A 38 4.76 35.33 4.30
CA SER A 38 5.76 36.26 4.84
C SER A 38 7.09 35.60 5.25
N GLY A 39 7.29 34.31 4.98
CA GLY A 39 8.51 33.60 5.38
C GLY A 39 9.70 34.00 4.52
N ASP A 40 10.82 34.36 5.14
CA ASP A 40 12.05 34.81 4.49
C ASP A 40 13.30 34.20 5.17
N GLY A 41 14.48 34.46 4.61
CA GLY A 41 15.76 33.98 5.18
C GLY A 41 16.18 32.57 4.79
N TRP A 42 15.50 31.95 3.82
CA TRP A 42 15.74 30.56 3.39
C TRP A 42 16.62 30.45 2.13
N GLN A 43 17.56 31.39 1.92
CA GLN A 43 18.44 31.38 0.74
C GLN A 43 19.43 30.21 0.74
N ILE A 44 19.76 29.69 1.93
CA ILE A 44 20.57 28.48 2.06
C ILE A 44 19.62 27.27 2.08
N PRO A 45 19.79 26.28 1.18
CA PRO A 45 19.01 25.06 1.20
C PRO A 45 19.15 24.31 2.52
N VAL A 46 18.03 23.78 3.02
CA VAL A 46 18.00 22.93 4.21
C VAL A 46 18.45 21.52 3.87
N ASN A 47 19.14 20.84 4.79
CA ASN A 47 19.46 19.43 4.63
C ASN A 47 18.30 18.60 5.16
N ILE A 48 17.82 17.67 4.35
CA ILE A 48 16.83 16.68 4.74
C ILE A 48 17.52 15.33 4.82
N ARG A 49 17.43 14.66 5.97
CA ARG A 49 18.10 13.39 6.20
C ARG A 49 17.20 12.38 6.88
N LEU A 50 17.22 11.15 6.37
CA LEU A 50 16.72 9.95 7.04
C LEU A 50 17.90 9.05 7.39
N THR A 51 18.07 8.76 8.69
CA THR A 51 19.02 7.78 9.22
C THR A 51 18.27 6.51 9.57
N LEU A 52 18.66 5.39 8.97
CA LEU A 52 18.08 4.06 9.20
C LEU A 52 18.69 3.41 10.46
N PRO A 53 18.07 2.34 11.02
CA PRO A 53 18.54 1.71 12.25
C PRO A 53 19.97 1.14 12.19
N ASP A 54 20.49 0.84 11.00
CA ASP A 54 21.86 0.37 10.77
C ASP A 54 22.88 1.51 10.65
N GLY A 55 22.44 2.77 10.80
CA GLY A 55 23.25 3.97 10.63
C GLY A 55 23.37 4.44 9.19
N THR A 56 22.80 3.74 8.21
CA THR A 56 22.78 4.18 6.81
C THR A 56 21.99 5.48 6.68
N LYS A 57 22.52 6.45 5.93
CA LYS A 57 21.91 7.77 5.75
C LYS A 57 21.45 7.99 4.32
N GLN A 58 20.25 8.53 4.16
CA GLN A 58 19.73 9.12 2.93
C GLN A 58 19.61 10.62 3.18
N GLU A 59 20.33 11.44 2.41
CA GLU A 59 20.39 12.88 2.63
C GLU A 59 20.36 13.63 1.30
N HIS A 60 19.64 14.75 1.27
CA HIS A 60 19.63 15.68 0.14
C HIS A 60 19.30 17.10 0.62
N LYS A 61 19.44 18.08 -0.28
CA LYS A 61 19.20 19.49 0.02
C LYS A 61 17.91 19.97 -0.62
N GLU A 62 17.15 20.76 0.13
CA GLU A 62 15.87 21.32 -0.32
C GLU A 62 15.89 22.85 -0.26
N ASN A 63 15.57 23.48 -1.39
CA ASN A 63 15.42 24.92 -1.47
C ASN A 63 13.99 25.32 -1.08
N LEU A 64 13.82 25.83 0.15
CA LEU A 64 12.50 26.24 0.65
C LEU A 64 11.98 27.53 0.00
N MET A 65 12.83 28.31 -0.68
CA MET A 65 12.39 29.50 -1.41
C MET A 65 11.62 29.16 -2.69
N GLU A 66 11.88 27.99 -3.28
CA GLU A 66 11.21 27.51 -4.50
C GLU A 66 9.90 26.77 -4.21
N LYS A 67 9.57 26.53 -2.94
CA LYS A 67 8.36 25.81 -2.54
C LYS A 67 7.15 26.76 -2.50
N PRO A 68 5.94 26.24 -2.79
CA PRO A 68 4.73 27.05 -2.76
C PRO A 68 4.48 27.62 -1.35
N ARG A 69 3.93 28.84 -1.31
CA ARG A 69 3.66 29.59 -0.10
C ARG A 69 2.17 29.51 0.24
N GLY A 70 1.85 29.38 1.52
CA GLY A 70 0.47 29.32 2.00
C GLY A 70 -0.15 27.92 1.99
N ASP A 71 0.49 26.94 1.35
CA ASP A 71 0.02 25.56 1.27
C ASP A 71 0.88 24.58 2.07
N TRP A 72 0.23 23.53 2.58
CA TRP A 72 0.93 22.39 3.16
C TRP A 72 1.57 21.56 2.06
N ILE A 73 2.84 21.25 2.22
CA ILE A 73 3.62 20.41 1.31
C ILE A 73 4.31 19.27 2.04
N GLU A 74 4.59 18.21 1.31
CA GLU A 74 5.39 17.07 1.75
C GLU A 74 6.81 17.21 1.20
N ILE A 75 7.81 17.18 2.09
CA ILE A 75 9.23 17.14 1.71
C ILE A 75 9.76 15.74 2.04
N LYS A 76 10.02 14.94 0.99
CA LYS A 76 10.49 13.57 1.14
C LYS A 76 11.86 13.53 1.79
N ALA A 77 12.00 12.73 2.85
CA ALA A 77 13.29 12.49 3.51
C ALA A 77 13.98 11.21 3.01
N GLY A 78 13.20 10.18 2.68
CA GLY A 78 13.76 8.93 2.17
C GLY A 78 12.79 7.76 2.28
N GLU A 79 13.35 6.55 2.15
CA GLU A 79 12.59 5.31 2.23
C GLU A 79 13.21 4.32 3.23
N LEU A 80 12.34 3.57 3.92
CA LEU A 80 12.72 2.54 4.89
C LEU A 80 12.13 1.20 4.46
N SER A 81 12.93 0.14 4.40
CA SER A 81 12.41 -1.22 4.17
C SER A 81 12.40 -2.05 5.46
N THR A 82 11.20 -2.48 5.88
CA THR A 82 11.03 -3.37 7.05
C THR A 82 11.34 -4.84 6.75
N SER A 83 11.79 -5.16 5.52
CA SER A 83 12.45 -6.44 5.23
C SER A 83 13.91 -6.47 5.67
N LYS A 84 14.59 -5.31 5.64
CA LYS A 84 16.00 -5.16 6.01
C LYS A 84 16.15 -4.76 7.48
N HIS A 85 15.31 -3.85 7.95
CA HIS A 85 15.36 -3.34 9.32
C HIS A 85 14.07 -3.71 10.04
N LYS A 86 14.11 -4.73 10.90
CA LYS A 86 12.92 -5.22 11.64
C LYS A 86 12.78 -4.57 13.02
N GLU A 87 13.89 -4.09 13.56
CA GLU A 87 14.01 -3.49 14.89
C GLU A 87 14.95 -2.29 14.86
N GLY A 88 15.03 -1.59 15.98
CA GLY A 88 15.80 -0.36 16.11
C GLY A 88 14.99 0.90 15.81
N GLU A 89 15.66 2.03 15.95
CA GLU A 89 15.08 3.37 15.83
C GLU A 89 15.61 4.03 14.56
N MET A 90 14.71 4.60 13.76
CA MET A 90 15.10 5.51 12.68
C MET A 90 15.03 6.94 13.18
N GLU A 91 15.84 7.81 12.58
CA GLU A 91 15.85 9.25 12.85
C GLU A 91 15.63 10.02 11.55
N VAL A 92 14.72 10.99 11.58
CA VAL A 92 14.51 11.92 10.47
C VAL A 92 14.84 13.33 10.95
N SER A 93 15.55 14.07 10.11
CA SER A 93 16.08 15.38 10.47
C SER A 93 15.98 16.39 9.33
N MET A 94 15.71 17.64 9.67
CA MET A 94 15.73 18.80 8.78
C MET A 94 16.55 19.90 9.45
N PHE A 95 17.70 20.25 8.88
CA PHE A 95 18.66 21.13 9.56
C PHE A 95 19.43 22.06 8.61
N GLU A 96 19.78 23.24 9.11
CA GLU A 96 20.49 24.29 8.39
C GLU A 96 21.19 25.21 9.42
N HIS A 97 22.52 25.33 9.35
CA HIS A 97 23.34 26.02 10.37
C HIS A 97 24.05 27.29 9.86
N GLY A 98 23.70 27.77 8.68
CA GLY A 98 24.17 29.02 8.12
C GLY A 98 23.43 30.17 8.79
N GLY A 99 24.19 30.97 9.55
CA GLY A 99 23.74 32.05 10.45
C GLY A 99 22.88 33.18 9.87
N HIS A 100 22.22 32.97 8.74
CA HIS A 100 21.18 33.82 8.19
C HIS A 100 19.91 33.71 9.03
N TRP A 101 19.36 34.85 9.41
CA TRP A 101 18.08 34.94 10.09
C TRP A 101 16.95 34.49 9.16
N LYS A 102 16.08 33.63 9.67
CA LYS A 102 15.01 32.98 8.92
C LYS A 102 13.75 32.80 9.76
N ARG A 103 12.59 32.82 9.09
CA ARG A 103 11.27 32.73 9.73
C ARG A 103 10.19 32.17 8.81
N GLY A 104 9.03 31.87 9.41
CA GLY A 104 7.80 31.56 8.67
C GLY A 104 7.72 30.12 8.16
N LEU A 105 8.59 29.23 8.63
CA LEU A 105 8.44 27.79 8.46
C LEU A 105 7.56 27.25 9.58
N VAL A 106 6.52 26.49 9.22
CA VAL A 106 5.69 25.75 10.16
C VAL A 106 5.85 24.26 9.89
N VAL A 107 6.15 23.49 10.93
CA VAL A 107 6.28 22.03 10.85
C VAL A 107 5.06 21.39 11.53
N LYS A 108 4.28 20.65 10.76
CA LYS A 108 3.13 19.90 11.31
C LYS A 108 3.57 18.61 11.96
N GLY A 109 4.45 17.86 11.29
CA GLY A 109 4.73 16.48 11.62
C GLY A 109 5.68 15.81 10.64
N VAL A 110 5.97 14.54 10.93
CA VAL A 110 6.57 13.58 9.98
C VAL A 110 5.46 12.62 9.55
N LEU A 111 5.33 12.42 8.24
CA LEU A 111 4.48 11.41 7.64
C LEU A 111 5.32 10.16 7.36
N ILE A 112 4.84 9.01 7.84
CA ILE A 112 5.40 7.69 7.49
C ILE A 112 4.26 6.90 6.87
N ARG A 113 4.39 6.56 5.58
CA ARG A 113 3.35 5.83 4.84
C ARG A 113 3.94 4.64 4.09
N PRO A 114 3.23 3.49 4.02
CA PRO A 114 3.64 2.42 3.13
C PRO A 114 3.76 2.91 1.69
N LYS A 115 4.94 2.77 1.09
CA LYS A 115 5.17 2.98 -0.33
C LYS A 115 4.63 1.77 -1.07
N ASN A 116 3.62 1.98 -1.91
CA ASN A 116 2.90 0.93 -2.63
C ASN A 116 2.40 -0.19 -1.69
N ARG A 117 1.32 0.08 -0.94
CA ARG A 117 0.65 -0.95 -0.15
C ARG A 117 0.07 -2.01 -1.09
N ILE A 118 0.87 -3.04 -1.37
CA ILE A 118 0.49 -4.17 -2.23
C ILE A 118 -0.30 -5.22 -1.47
N VAL A 119 -0.16 -5.29 -0.14
CA VAL A 119 -0.92 -6.20 0.72
C VAL A 119 -1.45 -5.43 1.93
N LYS A 120 -2.75 -5.54 2.19
CA LYS A 120 -3.38 -5.14 3.44
C LYS A 120 -3.57 -6.38 4.31
N HIS A 121 -3.07 -6.32 5.54
CA HIS A 121 -3.29 -7.32 6.59
C HIS A 121 -4.24 -6.73 7.64
N TRP A 122 -5.15 -7.57 8.16
CA TRP A 122 -5.95 -7.27 9.34
C TRP A 122 -6.26 -8.58 10.07
N VAL A 123 -6.73 -8.47 11.31
CA VAL A 123 -7.21 -9.61 12.10
C VAL A 123 -8.72 -9.52 12.18
N GLU A 124 -9.42 -10.60 11.85
CA GLU A 124 -10.87 -10.70 12.05
C GLU A 124 -11.15 -10.85 13.55
N LYS A 125 -11.93 -9.92 14.11
CA LYS A 125 -12.09 -9.80 15.57
C LYS A 125 -12.73 -11.04 16.22
N GLU A 126 -13.65 -11.70 15.52
CA GLU A 126 -14.39 -12.84 16.07
C GLU A 126 -13.53 -14.11 16.10
N SER A 127 -12.85 -14.41 14.99
CA SER A 127 -12.04 -15.61 14.86
C SER A 127 -10.60 -15.44 15.39
N MET A 128 -10.17 -14.19 15.59
CA MET A 128 -8.79 -13.80 15.87
C MET A 128 -7.79 -14.34 14.82
N LYS A 129 -8.27 -14.58 13.60
CA LYS A 129 -7.46 -15.09 12.49
C LYS A 129 -7.04 -13.96 11.56
N ASN A 130 -5.87 -14.15 10.96
CA ASN A 130 -5.32 -13.22 9.99
C ASN A 130 -6.18 -13.20 8.71
N CYS A 131 -6.30 -12.04 8.11
CA CYS A 131 -6.92 -11.82 6.80
C CYS A 131 -5.99 -10.95 5.96
N PHE A 132 -6.05 -11.12 4.64
CA PHE A 132 -5.20 -10.40 3.70
C PHE A 132 -5.97 -9.95 2.46
N MET A 133 -5.55 -8.83 1.90
CA MET A 133 -5.95 -8.35 0.57
C MET A 133 -4.68 -8.00 -0.18
N ILE A 134 -4.36 -8.74 -1.23
CA ILE A 134 -3.31 -8.37 -2.18
C ILE A 134 -3.95 -7.41 -3.18
N TYR A 135 -3.60 -6.13 -3.15
CA TYR A 135 -4.17 -5.13 -4.05
C TYR A 135 -3.70 -5.34 -5.50
N ALA A 136 -4.35 -4.66 -6.44
CA ALA A 136 -4.05 -4.71 -7.87
C ALA A 136 -2.56 -4.50 -8.21
N ARG A 137 -1.88 -3.59 -7.51
CA ARG A 137 -0.43 -3.35 -7.66
C ARG A 137 0.45 -4.50 -7.14
N GLY A 138 -0.10 -5.36 -6.30
CA GLY A 138 0.57 -6.53 -5.72
C GLY A 138 0.39 -7.81 -6.52
N VAL A 139 -0.46 -7.80 -7.55
CA VAL A 139 -0.60 -8.89 -8.51
C VAL A 139 0.15 -8.55 -9.79
N SER A 140 0.76 -9.55 -10.40
CA SER A 140 1.36 -9.43 -11.73
C SER A 140 0.25 -9.39 -12.76
N ILE A 141 0.21 -8.33 -13.56
CA ILE A 141 -0.78 -8.15 -14.62
C ILE A 141 0.00 -7.92 -15.91
N THR A 142 -0.24 -8.76 -16.91
CA THR A 142 0.45 -8.62 -18.20
C THR A 142 0.10 -7.28 -18.85
N TRP A 143 1.12 -6.62 -19.42
CA TRP A 143 1.06 -5.27 -20.01
C TRP A 143 0.85 -4.09 -19.05
N ALA A 144 0.84 -4.30 -17.72
CA ALA A 144 0.62 -3.23 -16.74
C ALA A 144 1.71 -2.15 -16.70
N GLU A 145 2.90 -2.41 -17.25
CA GLU A 145 3.99 -1.42 -17.37
C GLU A 145 3.71 -0.34 -18.43
N LYS A 146 2.70 -0.55 -19.29
CA LYS A 146 2.28 0.40 -20.31
C LYS A 146 0.95 1.03 -19.89
N ASN A 147 0.99 2.31 -19.49
CA ASN A 147 -0.20 3.11 -19.13
C ASN A 147 -1.26 3.18 -20.26
N SER A 148 -0.94 2.73 -21.47
CA SER A 148 -1.87 2.60 -22.59
C SER A 148 -2.88 1.45 -22.44
N TYR A 149 -2.64 0.50 -21.53
CA TYR A 149 -3.48 -0.69 -21.34
C TYR A 149 -4.15 -0.77 -19.97
N TRP A 150 -3.58 -0.09 -18.97
CA TRP A 150 -4.10 -0.05 -17.61
C TRP A 150 -4.07 1.38 -17.03
N GLN A 151 -5.17 1.79 -16.41
CA GLN A 151 -5.21 3.02 -15.60
C GLN A 151 -5.29 2.64 -14.11
N CYS A 152 -4.30 3.12 -13.34
CA CYS A 152 -4.30 3.07 -11.88
C CYS A 152 -4.49 4.51 -11.39
N ASP A 153 -5.57 4.82 -10.68
CA ASP A 153 -5.72 6.16 -10.09
C ASP A 153 -4.70 6.35 -8.97
N ASP A 154 -3.82 7.33 -9.13
CA ASP A 154 -2.73 7.63 -8.18
C ASP A 154 -3.25 8.06 -6.79
N ALA A 155 -4.50 8.52 -6.72
CA ALA A 155 -5.18 8.86 -5.47
C ALA A 155 -5.76 7.65 -4.71
N SER A 156 -5.93 6.50 -5.38
CA SER A 156 -6.45 5.27 -4.78
C SER A 156 -5.61 4.09 -5.24
N VAL A 157 -4.57 3.77 -4.47
CA VAL A 157 -3.61 2.66 -4.60
C VAL A 157 -4.25 1.27 -4.82
N GLU A 158 -5.58 1.16 -4.83
CA GLU A 158 -6.35 -0.06 -4.64
C GLU A 158 -6.91 -0.70 -5.92
N MET A 159 -6.85 -0.08 -7.11
CA MET A 159 -7.54 -0.61 -8.30
C MET A 159 -6.74 -0.41 -9.60
N ALA A 160 -6.81 -1.40 -10.50
CA ALA A 160 -6.30 -1.32 -11.85
C ALA A 160 -7.44 -1.56 -12.85
N GLU A 161 -7.68 -0.60 -13.75
CA GLU A 161 -8.71 -0.71 -14.80
C GLU A 161 -8.10 -1.12 -16.13
N LEU A 162 -8.67 -2.16 -16.73
CA LEU A 162 -8.29 -2.66 -18.06
C LEU A 162 -8.89 -1.78 -19.15
N LEU A 163 -8.03 -1.06 -19.88
CA LEU A 163 -8.46 -0.13 -20.92
C LEU A 163 -8.86 -0.83 -22.23
N LYS A 164 -8.00 -1.72 -22.76
CA LYS A 164 -8.28 -2.52 -23.96
C LYS A 164 -7.19 -3.58 -24.23
N VAL A 165 -7.47 -4.87 -24.15
CA VAL A 165 -6.50 -5.95 -24.50
C VAL A 165 -7.18 -7.11 -25.23
N CYS A 166 -6.39 -7.90 -25.97
CA CYS A 166 -6.84 -9.16 -26.59
C CYS A 166 -6.41 -10.41 -25.81
N TRP A 167 -5.66 -10.25 -24.72
CA TRP A 167 -5.23 -11.31 -23.83
C TRP A 167 -5.18 -10.74 -22.41
N LEU A 168 -5.94 -11.34 -21.48
CA LEU A 168 -5.88 -11.09 -20.05
C LEU A 168 -5.03 -12.15 -19.35
N ASP A 169 -4.09 -11.72 -18.52
CA ASP A 169 -3.39 -12.62 -17.62
C ASP A 169 -3.00 -11.91 -16.32
N VAL A 170 -3.56 -12.37 -15.20
CA VAL A 170 -3.42 -11.79 -13.86
C VAL A 170 -2.98 -12.89 -12.90
N HIS A 171 -1.88 -12.66 -12.18
CA HIS A 171 -1.29 -13.62 -11.24
C HIS A 171 -1.00 -12.99 -9.88
N GLY A 172 -1.48 -13.62 -8.81
CA GLY A 172 -1.08 -13.32 -7.43
C GLY A 172 -0.23 -14.43 -6.85
N ARG A 173 0.66 -14.08 -5.93
CA ARG A 173 1.43 -15.02 -5.11
C ARG A 173 1.33 -14.64 -3.65
N PHE A 174 1.29 -15.64 -2.78
CA PHE A 174 1.20 -15.38 -1.34
C PHE A 174 1.92 -16.45 -0.53
N ASP A 175 2.70 -15.99 0.44
CA ASP A 175 3.44 -16.83 1.38
C ASP A 175 2.56 -17.26 2.55
N LEU A 176 2.41 -18.57 2.72
CA LEU A 176 1.56 -19.19 3.73
C LEU A 176 2.09 -18.98 5.16
N SER A 177 3.38 -18.70 5.34
CA SER A 177 3.99 -18.49 6.66
C SER A 177 3.33 -17.35 7.45
N LYS A 178 2.64 -16.44 6.75
CA LYS A 178 1.93 -15.28 7.32
C LYS A 178 0.53 -15.64 7.83
N MET A 179 0.00 -16.79 7.43
CA MET A 179 -1.37 -17.19 7.70
C MET A 179 -1.49 -17.85 9.08
N SER A 180 -2.66 -17.70 9.72
CA SER A 180 -2.94 -18.42 10.97
C SER A 180 -3.00 -19.93 10.74
N LEU A 181 -2.30 -20.70 11.57
CA LEU A 181 -2.26 -22.16 11.50
C LEU A 181 -3.63 -22.82 11.80
N GLY A 182 -3.80 -24.05 11.31
CA GLY A 182 -5.00 -24.87 11.56
C GLY A 182 -6.30 -24.26 11.02
N THR A 183 -6.23 -23.39 10.03
CA THR A 183 -7.36 -22.59 9.53
C THR A 183 -7.55 -22.86 8.03
N THR A 184 -8.79 -23.01 7.60
CA THR A 184 -9.13 -23.07 6.18
C THR A 184 -9.46 -21.67 5.70
N TYR A 185 -8.81 -21.26 4.62
CA TYR A 185 -8.96 -19.97 3.98
C TYR A 185 -9.68 -20.11 2.66
N GLU A 186 -10.50 -19.12 2.35
CA GLU A 186 -11.03 -18.87 1.02
C GLU A 186 -10.18 -17.80 0.33
N VAL A 187 -9.85 -18.06 -0.93
CA VAL A 187 -9.10 -17.14 -1.80
C VAL A 187 -10.02 -16.71 -2.93
N ALA A 188 -10.16 -15.41 -3.16
CA ALA A 188 -11.05 -14.86 -4.18
C ALA A 188 -10.46 -13.61 -4.85
N PHE A 189 -10.71 -13.43 -6.14
CA PHE A 189 -10.49 -12.15 -6.82
C PHE A 189 -11.63 -11.19 -6.49
N VAL A 190 -11.28 -9.94 -6.17
CA VAL A 190 -12.26 -8.86 -6.01
C VAL A 190 -12.19 -7.99 -7.25
N ILE A 191 -13.28 -8.01 -8.02
CA ILE A 191 -13.34 -7.32 -9.30
C ILE A 191 -14.58 -6.44 -9.40
N LEU A 192 -14.51 -5.47 -10.31
CA LEU A 192 -15.61 -4.61 -10.70
C LEU A 192 -15.66 -4.53 -12.24
N MET A 193 -16.85 -4.61 -12.82
CA MET A 193 -17.10 -4.37 -14.24
C MET A 193 -17.67 -2.96 -14.43
N ARG A 194 -16.97 -2.13 -15.22
CA ARG A 194 -17.48 -0.79 -15.62
C ARG A 194 -18.71 -0.92 -16.51
N SER A 195 -19.52 0.12 -16.55
CA SER A 195 -20.69 0.20 -17.44
C SER A 195 -20.31 0.14 -18.93
N SER A 196 -19.09 0.56 -19.28
CA SER A 196 -18.49 0.47 -20.62
C SER A 196 -17.77 -0.85 -20.90
N GLY A 197 -17.84 -1.84 -20.00
CA GLY A 197 -17.18 -3.12 -20.16
C GLY A 197 -17.74 -3.92 -21.35
N ASP A 198 -16.86 -4.37 -22.23
CA ASP A 198 -17.19 -5.17 -23.41
C ASP A 198 -16.15 -6.29 -23.62
N GLY A 199 -16.50 -7.27 -24.46
CA GLY A 199 -15.58 -8.34 -24.87
C GLY A 199 -15.44 -9.51 -23.89
N TRP A 200 -16.36 -9.67 -22.93
CA TRP A 200 -16.31 -10.74 -21.92
C TRP A 200 -17.28 -11.91 -22.20
N GLN A 201 -17.58 -12.19 -23.47
CA GLN A 201 -18.45 -13.30 -23.85
C GLN A 201 -17.79 -14.66 -23.65
N ILE A 202 -16.45 -14.71 -23.69
CA ILE A 202 -15.69 -15.91 -23.38
C ILE A 202 -15.38 -15.94 -21.88
N PRO A 203 -15.76 -17.01 -21.17
CA PRO A 203 -15.47 -17.15 -19.74
C PRO A 203 -13.97 -17.08 -19.45
N VAL A 204 -13.62 -16.38 -18.36
CA VAL A 204 -12.24 -16.33 -17.85
C VAL A 204 -11.92 -17.61 -17.08
N ASN A 205 -10.68 -18.07 -17.13
CA ASN A 205 -10.21 -19.17 -16.30
C ASN A 205 -9.75 -18.61 -14.96
N ILE A 206 -10.18 -19.23 -13.87
CA ILE A 206 -9.78 -18.92 -12.50
C ILE A 206 -9.07 -20.15 -11.94
N GLN A 207 -7.88 -19.96 -11.37
CA GLN A 207 -7.09 -21.05 -10.85
C GLN A 207 -6.39 -20.68 -9.53
N LEU A 208 -6.40 -21.61 -8.57
CA LEU A 208 -5.57 -21.58 -7.37
C LEU A 208 -4.64 -22.80 -7.36
N THR A 209 -3.34 -22.56 -7.27
CA THR A 209 -2.30 -23.58 -7.12
C THR A 209 -1.75 -23.52 -5.70
N LEU A 210 -1.80 -24.65 -5.00
CA LEU A 210 -1.30 -24.82 -3.64
C LEU A 210 0.22 -25.12 -3.65
N PRO A 211 0.92 -25.01 -2.51
CA PRO A 211 2.38 -25.23 -2.46
C PRO A 211 2.85 -26.62 -2.90
N ASP A 212 2.00 -27.64 -2.78
CA ASP A 212 2.28 -29.02 -3.22
C ASP A 212 2.07 -29.23 -4.73
N GLY A 213 1.67 -28.18 -5.47
CA GLY A 213 1.35 -28.24 -6.89
C GLY A 213 -0.10 -28.62 -7.19
N THR A 214 -0.92 -28.93 -6.18
CA THR A 214 -2.35 -29.20 -6.36
C THR A 214 -3.06 -27.97 -6.92
N LYS A 215 -3.93 -28.16 -7.91
CA LYS A 215 -4.67 -27.10 -8.60
C LYS A 215 -6.17 -27.20 -8.37
N GLN A 216 -6.81 -26.05 -8.17
CA GLN A 216 -8.25 -25.87 -8.22
C GLN A 216 -8.54 -24.90 -9.36
N GLU A 217 -9.36 -25.28 -10.33
CA GLU A 217 -9.64 -24.45 -11.51
C GLU A 217 -11.10 -24.57 -11.97
N HIS A 218 -11.62 -23.47 -12.49
CA HIS A 218 -12.95 -23.39 -13.11
C HIS A 218 -13.02 -22.18 -14.04
N LYS A 219 -14.11 -22.08 -14.80
CA LYS A 219 -14.38 -20.97 -15.71
C LYS A 219 -15.51 -20.10 -15.17
N GLU A 220 -15.40 -18.79 -15.34
CA GLU A 220 -16.39 -17.82 -14.88
C GLU A 220 -16.79 -16.88 -16.01
N ASN A 221 -18.11 -16.77 -16.24
CA ASN A 221 -18.66 -15.79 -17.18
C ASN A 221 -18.88 -14.45 -16.45
N LEU A 222 -18.08 -13.45 -16.78
CA LEU A 222 -18.14 -12.14 -16.10
C LEU A 222 -19.40 -11.34 -16.48
N MET A 223 -20.03 -11.63 -17.63
CA MET A 223 -21.22 -10.91 -18.09
C MET A 223 -22.51 -11.32 -17.35
N GLU A 224 -22.51 -12.51 -16.76
CA GLU A 224 -23.65 -13.04 -16.00
C GLU A 224 -23.65 -12.58 -14.54
N LYS A 225 -22.62 -11.84 -14.13
CA LYS A 225 -22.41 -11.45 -12.74
C LYS A 225 -22.76 -9.98 -12.49
N PRO A 226 -23.11 -9.61 -11.25
CA PRO A 226 -23.23 -8.21 -10.85
C PRO A 226 -21.96 -7.40 -11.13
N ARG A 227 -22.10 -6.07 -11.18
CA ARG A 227 -20.99 -5.16 -11.50
C ARG A 227 -19.85 -5.20 -10.49
N GLY A 228 -20.03 -5.65 -9.25
CA GLY A 228 -18.95 -5.83 -8.27
C GLY A 228 -19.11 -7.16 -7.54
N ILE A 229 -18.09 -8.03 -7.62
CA ILE A 229 -18.17 -9.40 -7.12
C ILE A 229 -16.83 -9.90 -6.56
N GLU A 230 -16.95 -10.90 -5.68
CA GLU A 230 -15.85 -11.78 -5.29
C GLU A 230 -15.94 -13.06 -6.13
N ILE A 231 -14.93 -13.32 -6.96
CA ILE A 231 -14.80 -14.58 -7.70
C ILE A 231 -13.91 -15.50 -6.90
N LYS A 232 -14.50 -16.51 -6.28
CA LYS A 232 -13.76 -17.52 -5.53
C LYS A 232 -12.80 -18.25 -6.46
N ALA A 233 -11.52 -18.28 -6.13
CA ALA A 233 -10.52 -19.07 -6.85
C ALA A 233 -10.35 -20.47 -6.25
N GLY A 234 -10.51 -20.61 -4.93
CA GLY A 234 -10.42 -21.89 -4.26
C GLY A 234 -10.26 -21.76 -2.75
N GLU A 235 -9.94 -22.88 -2.11
CA GLU A 235 -9.71 -22.98 -0.68
C GLU A 235 -8.33 -23.55 -0.36
N LEU A 236 -7.74 -23.09 0.74
CA LEU A 236 -6.44 -23.54 1.22
C LEU A 236 -6.53 -23.87 2.71
N SER A 237 -6.00 -25.00 3.15
CA SER A 237 -5.95 -25.35 4.58
C SER A 237 -4.53 -25.30 5.13
N THR A 238 -4.30 -24.43 6.12
CA THR A 238 -2.99 -24.28 6.79
C THR A 238 -2.67 -25.42 7.77
N SER A 239 -3.59 -26.38 7.95
CA SER A 239 -3.29 -27.66 8.61
C SER A 239 -2.49 -28.62 7.71
N LYS A 240 -2.70 -28.54 6.38
CA LYS A 240 -2.03 -29.40 5.39
C LYS A 240 -0.75 -28.75 4.84
N HIS A 241 -0.79 -27.44 4.63
CA HIS A 241 0.33 -26.66 4.11
C HIS A 241 0.71 -25.58 5.12
N LYS A 242 1.80 -25.80 5.87
CA LYS A 242 2.25 -24.87 6.91
C LYS A 242 3.15 -23.76 6.37
N GLU A 243 3.81 -24.02 5.26
CA GLU A 243 4.76 -23.12 4.59
C GLU A 243 4.69 -23.30 3.07
N GLY A 244 5.39 -22.41 2.35
CA GLY A 244 5.41 -22.37 0.89
C GLY A 244 4.55 -21.25 0.31
N GLU A 245 4.49 -21.20 -1.02
CA GLU A 245 3.83 -20.14 -1.76
C GLU A 245 2.61 -20.69 -2.49
N MET A 246 1.45 -20.07 -2.30
CA MET A 246 0.30 -20.29 -3.18
C MET A 246 0.33 -19.33 -4.36
N LYS A 247 -0.22 -19.78 -5.50
CA LYS A 247 -0.37 -18.97 -6.72
C LYS A 247 -1.83 -18.92 -7.11
N VAL A 248 -2.33 -17.74 -7.43
CA VAL A 248 -3.70 -17.55 -7.90
C VAL A 248 -3.69 -16.83 -9.23
N SER A 249 -4.49 -17.25 -10.19
CA SER A 249 -4.51 -16.66 -11.52
C SER A 249 -5.92 -16.50 -12.09
N MET A 250 -6.08 -15.44 -12.89
CA MET A 250 -7.27 -15.16 -13.69
C MET A 250 -6.79 -14.83 -15.11
N PHE A 251 -7.15 -15.65 -16.09
CA PHE A 251 -6.60 -15.53 -17.44
C PHE A 251 -7.60 -15.93 -18.53
N GLU A 252 -7.48 -15.25 -19.67
CA GLU A 252 -8.23 -15.51 -20.89
C GLU A 252 -7.37 -15.08 -22.09
N HIS A 253 -7.07 -16.02 -22.98
CA HIS A 253 -6.06 -15.85 -24.04
C HIS A 253 -6.70 -15.78 -25.44
N GLY A 254 -8.01 -15.55 -25.54
CA GLY A 254 -8.74 -15.50 -26.79
C GLY A 254 -8.59 -14.14 -27.45
N GLY A 255 -8.20 -14.11 -28.73
CA GLY A 255 -7.81 -12.89 -29.46
C GLY A 255 -8.89 -11.81 -29.70
N HIS A 256 -10.04 -11.89 -29.04
CA HIS A 256 -11.06 -10.84 -29.07
C HIS A 256 -10.74 -9.77 -28.03
N TRP A 257 -10.98 -8.51 -28.42
CA TRP A 257 -10.70 -7.35 -27.58
C TRP A 257 -11.68 -7.25 -26.41
N LYS A 258 -11.15 -6.85 -25.25
CA LYS A 258 -11.89 -6.71 -23.98
C LYS A 258 -11.50 -5.45 -23.26
N ARG A 259 -12.42 -4.87 -22.49
CA ARG A 259 -12.14 -3.71 -21.63
C ARG A 259 -13.08 -3.60 -20.43
N GLY A 260 -12.80 -2.63 -19.55
CA GLY A 260 -13.69 -2.21 -18.48
C GLY A 260 -13.68 -3.11 -17.25
N LEU A 261 -12.85 -4.16 -17.24
CA LEU A 261 -12.60 -4.95 -16.03
C LEU A 261 -11.67 -4.17 -15.11
N VAL A 262 -12.12 -3.96 -13.88
CA VAL A 262 -11.35 -3.37 -12.80
C VAL A 262 -10.98 -4.48 -11.83
N VAL A 263 -9.68 -4.67 -11.59
CA VAL A 263 -9.18 -5.58 -10.58
C VAL A 263 -8.86 -4.77 -9.34
N LYS A 264 -9.50 -5.08 -8.21
CA LYS A 264 -9.14 -4.52 -6.90
C LYS A 264 -8.00 -5.31 -6.27
N GLY A 265 -8.04 -6.63 -6.43
CA GLY A 265 -7.02 -7.50 -5.83
C GLY A 265 -7.49 -8.94 -5.57
N VAL A 266 -6.76 -9.62 -4.70
CA VAL A 266 -7.05 -10.96 -4.20
C VAL A 266 -7.32 -10.88 -2.70
N LEU A 267 -8.52 -11.26 -2.30
CA LEU A 267 -8.94 -11.41 -0.91
C LEU A 267 -8.60 -12.81 -0.41
N ILE A 268 -8.01 -12.89 0.78
CA ILE A 268 -7.66 -14.12 1.47
C ILE A 268 -8.21 -14.01 2.89
N ARG A 269 -9.24 -14.79 3.22
CA ARG A 269 -9.90 -14.72 4.53
C ARG A 269 -10.19 -16.11 5.09
N PRO A 270 -10.27 -16.28 6.41
CA PRO A 270 -10.76 -17.49 7.04
C PRO A 270 -12.16 -17.82 6.51
N LYS A 271 -12.39 -19.10 6.22
CA LYS A 271 -13.73 -19.61 5.92
C LYS A 271 -14.44 -19.84 7.25
N ASN A 272 -15.35 -18.94 7.62
CA ASN A 272 -16.14 -19.11 8.85
C ASN A 272 -16.98 -20.40 8.73
N ARG A 273 -16.71 -21.39 9.60
CA ARG A 273 -17.68 -22.45 9.88
C ARG A 273 -18.76 -21.79 10.72
N THR A 274 -19.97 -21.67 10.17
CA THR A 274 -21.15 -21.08 10.79
C THR A 274 -21.28 -21.45 12.27
N VAL A 275 -21.10 -20.47 13.15
CA VAL A 275 -21.72 -20.43 14.48
C VAL A 275 -22.47 -19.09 14.56
N VAL A 276 -23.69 -19.14 15.09
CA VAL A 276 -24.79 -18.20 14.82
C VAL A 276 -24.75 -16.94 15.72
N SER A 277 -24.82 -15.74 15.09
CA SER A 277 -25.42 -14.44 15.55
C SER A 277 -24.86 -13.68 16.79
N PRO A 278 -25.30 -12.43 17.08
CA PRO A 278 -25.70 -11.29 16.23
C PRO A 278 -24.98 -9.94 16.57
N LEU A 279 -24.95 -9.03 15.58
CA LEU A 279 -24.94 -7.55 15.62
C LEU A 279 -24.30 -6.78 16.80
N HIS A 280 -23.35 -5.89 16.51
CA HIS A 280 -23.50 -4.43 16.58
C HIS A 280 -22.29 -3.72 15.92
N PHE A 281 -22.55 -2.92 14.89
CA PHE A 281 -21.56 -2.07 14.24
C PHE A 281 -21.37 -0.77 15.03
N ILE A 282 -20.13 -0.46 15.40
CA ILE A 282 -19.71 0.91 15.75
C ILE A 282 -18.48 1.23 14.89
N PHE A 283 -18.60 2.25 14.06
CA PHE A 283 -17.52 2.82 13.27
C PHE A 283 -16.65 3.71 14.15
N PHE A 284 -15.33 3.47 14.18
CA PHE A 284 -14.36 4.51 14.54
C PHE A 284 -13.16 4.46 13.58
N LEU A 285 -12.75 5.66 13.17
CA LEU A 285 -11.72 5.98 12.19
C LEU A 285 -10.30 5.52 12.62
N PRO A 286 -9.38 5.25 11.68
CA PRO A 286 -8.02 4.84 12.01
C PRO A 286 -7.23 5.98 12.64
N PHE A 287 -6.62 5.67 13.79
CA PHE A 287 -5.61 6.48 14.45
C PHE A 287 -4.40 6.69 13.52
N ILE A 288 -4.07 7.94 13.23
CA ILE A 288 -2.80 8.32 12.62
C ILE A 288 -1.84 8.61 13.78
N PRO A 289 -0.77 7.83 14.00
CA PRO A 289 0.20 8.17 15.03
C PRO A 289 0.94 9.45 14.63
N VAL A 290 0.86 10.46 15.47
CA VAL A 290 1.66 11.68 15.38
C VAL A 290 2.94 11.44 16.18
N ILE A 291 4.09 11.72 15.56
CA ILE A 291 5.40 11.64 16.21
C ILE A 291 5.62 12.92 17.01
N ASP A 292 6.17 12.77 18.22
CA ASP A 292 6.67 13.89 19.01
C ASP A 292 7.92 14.44 18.32
N ILE A 293 7.79 15.65 17.79
CA ILE A 293 8.89 16.42 17.20
C ILE A 293 9.43 17.33 18.28
N TYR A 294 10.74 17.31 18.48
CA TYR A 294 11.45 18.28 19.29
C TYR A 294 12.13 19.28 18.36
N MET A 295 11.95 20.57 18.67
CA MET A 295 12.56 21.72 18.00
C MET A 295 13.52 22.42 18.95
#